data_AF-A0A954FYL7-F1
#
_entry.id   AF-A0A954FYL7-F1
#
_cell.length_a   1.000
_cell.length_b   1.000
_cell.length_c   1.000
_cell.angle_alpha   90.00
_cell.angle_beta   90.00
_cell.angle_gamma   90.00
#
_symmetry.space_group_name_H-M   'P 1'
#
loop_
_entity.id
_entity.type
_entity.pdbx_description
1 polymer ?
#
loop_
_entity_poly.entity_id
_entity_poly.type
_entity_poly.pdbx_seq_one_letter_code
_entity_poly.pdbx_strand_id
1 'polypeptide(L)'
;MPKRKTTTKPLEKSQLSQQLDREMASRAYRKVTNGETPTVQERSALKRYEKEQEEQRRWQYYGSIPQKHWRQMSGRQTKVLHEQAERYGIPFAGRTINLNDVVRALHDFLAANARRLGENDSEDDLLYSSSGSPALERYREERAKLAKLDRLERESTLVPRDEIRTGLVQIAGILRTAGEALQQNYGNGASEILNEALDDADAAIAVFCGTEEKQ
;
A
#
# COMPACT_ATOMS: atom_id res chain seq x y z
N MET A 1 23.16 -48.87 -2.34
CA MET A 1 23.90 -47.60 -2.35
C MET A 1 24.13 -47.15 -3.79
N PRO A 2 23.57 -46.02 -4.26
CA PRO A 2 23.76 -45.58 -5.62
C PRO A 2 25.07 -44.78 -5.78
N LYS A 3 25.85 -45.10 -6.81
CA LYS A 3 27.14 -44.48 -7.12
C LYS A 3 26.95 -43.05 -7.65
N ARG A 4 27.54 -42.07 -6.98
CA ARG A 4 27.60 -40.65 -7.39
C ARG A 4 28.48 -40.53 -8.65
N LYS A 5 27.90 -40.07 -9.77
CA LYS A 5 28.66 -39.69 -10.98
C LYS A 5 29.42 -38.40 -10.70
N THR A 6 30.73 -38.42 -10.87
CA THR A 6 31.60 -37.24 -10.86
C THR A 6 31.41 -36.44 -12.15
N THR A 7 30.71 -35.32 -12.07
CA THR A 7 30.54 -34.35 -13.15
C THR A 7 31.80 -33.49 -13.27
N THR A 8 32.68 -33.82 -14.22
CA THR A 8 33.86 -33.01 -14.54
C THR A 8 33.44 -31.74 -15.29
N LYS A 9 33.16 -30.70 -14.49
CA LYS A 9 33.16 -29.24 -14.68
C LYS A 9 33.08 -28.65 -16.12
N PRO A 10 31.93 -28.07 -16.50
CA PRO A 10 31.78 -27.14 -17.63
C PRO A 10 32.58 -25.81 -17.53
N LEU A 11 33.09 -25.49 -16.33
CA LEU A 11 33.74 -24.21 -16.01
C LEU A 11 35.13 -24.02 -16.67
N GLU A 12 35.91 -25.08 -16.86
CA GLU A 12 37.29 -24.97 -17.38
C GLU A 12 37.35 -24.64 -18.88
N LYS A 13 36.43 -25.20 -19.67
CA LYS A 13 36.33 -24.90 -21.12
C LYS A 13 35.91 -23.45 -21.38
N SER A 14 35.10 -22.88 -20.51
CA SER A 14 34.68 -21.47 -20.59
C SER A 14 35.84 -20.52 -20.35
N GLN A 15 36.71 -20.82 -19.37
CA GLN A 15 37.86 -19.97 -19.02
C GLN A 15 38.93 -19.97 -20.10
N LEU A 16 39.23 -21.12 -20.72
CA LEU A 16 40.16 -21.23 -21.84
C LEU A 16 39.66 -20.45 -23.07
N SER A 17 38.36 -20.51 -23.38
CA SER A 17 37.75 -19.72 -24.46
C SER A 17 37.86 -18.22 -24.21
N GLN A 18 37.61 -17.77 -22.97
CA GLN A 18 37.74 -16.36 -22.59
C GLN A 18 39.18 -15.85 -22.69
N GLN A 19 40.17 -16.69 -22.33
CA GLN A 19 41.59 -16.35 -22.46
C GLN A 19 41.99 -16.18 -23.94
N LEU A 20 41.59 -17.11 -24.81
CA LEU A 20 41.85 -17.02 -26.25
C LEU A 20 41.17 -15.80 -26.89
N ASP A 21 39.93 -15.50 -26.51
CA ASP A 21 39.21 -14.31 -26.99
C ASP A 21 39.89 -13.01 -26.53
N ARG A 22 40.41 -12.97 -25.29
CA ARG A 22 41.17 -11.83 -24.77
C ARG A 22 42.49 -11.63 -25.52
N GLU A 23 43.20 -12.71 -25.84
CA GLU A 23 44.42 -12.65 -26.65
C GLU A 23 44.14 -12.15 -28.06
N MET A 24 43.11 -12.67 -28.73
CA MET A 24 42.71 -12.23 -30.07
C MET A 24 42.22 -10.78 -30.09
N ALA A 25 41.45 -10.36 -29.09
CA ALA A 25 41.03 -8.96 -28.93
C ALA A 25 42.23 -8.03 -28.70
N SER A 26 43.24 -8.45 -27.93
CA SER A 26 44.45 -7.64 -27.72
C SER A 26 45.28 -7.47 -29.01
N ARG A 27 45.36 -8.51 -29.85
CA ARG A 27 45.99 -8.44 -31.18
C ARG A 27 45.20 -7.54 -32.12
N ALA A 28 43.88 -7.67 -32.13
CA ALA A 28 42.97 -6.81 -32.90
C ALA A 28 43.16 -5.33 -32.52
N TYR A 29 43.21 -5.03 -31.22
CA TYR A 29 43.39 -3.67 -30.71
C TYR A 29 44.74 -3.07 -31.15
N ARG A 30 45.84 -3.82 -31.02
CA ARG A 30 47.16 -3.37 -31.50
C ARG A 30 47.18 -3.07 -33.00
N LYS A 31 46.54 -3.90 -33.81
CA LYS A 31 46.40 -3.67 -35.25
C LYS A 31 45.64 -2.37 -35.55
N VAL A 32 44.52 -2.14 -34.87
CA VAL A 32 43.75 -0.89 -35.00
C VAL A 32 44.59 0.33 -34.61
N THR A 33 45.32 0.28 -33.48
CA THR A 33 46.18 1.38 -33.03
C THR A 33 47.32 1.67 -34.00
N ASN A 34 47.83 0.64 -34.68
CA ASN A 34 48.88 0.76 -35.70
C ASN A 34 48.34 1.12 -37.10
N GLY A 35 47.02 1.30 -37.26
CA GLY A 35 46.39 1.62 -38.55
C GLY A 35 46.21 0.43 -39.51
N GLU A 36 46.44 -0.80 -39.05
CA GLU A 36 46.23 -2.03 -39.82
C GLU A 36 44.77 -2.50 -39.75
N THR A 37 44.28 -3.18 -40.79
CA THR A 37 42.91 -3.73 -40.81
C THR A 37 42.86 -5.09 -40.10
N PRO A 38 42.09 -5.23 -39.00
CA PRO A 38 41.97 -6.51 -38.31
C PRO A 38 41.14 -7.51 -39.13
N THR A 39 41.46 -8.80 -38.99
CA THR A 39 40.72 -9.89 -39.65
C THR A 39 39.29 -10.02 -39.13
N VAL A 40 38.41 -10.71 -39.87
CA VAL A 40 36.99 -10.90 -39.48
C VAL A 40 36.85 -11.58 -38.11
N GLN A 41 37.71 -12.55 -37.82
CA GLN A 41 37.73 -13.26 -36.53
C GLN A 41 38.25 -12.36 -35.39
N GLU A 42 39.25 -11.52 -35.66
CA GLU A 42 39.77 -10.54 -34.69
C GLU A 42 38.74 -9.44 -34.37
N ARG A 43 38.00 -8.96 -35.38
CA ARG A 43 36.92 -7.97 -35.18
C ARG A 43 35.77 -8.53 -34.34
N SER A 44 35.37 -9.78 -34.59
CA SER A 44 34.29 -10.41 -33.81
C SER A 44 34.72 -10.69 -32.37
N ALA A 45 35.96 -11.14 -32.16
CA ALA A 45 36.55 -11.30 -30.82
C ALA A 45 36.63 -9.97 -30.07
N LEU A 46 37.09 -8.89 -30.72
CA LEU A 46 37.13 -7.55 -30.14
C LEU A 46 35.73 -7.07 -29.71
N LYS A 47 34.72 -7.22 -30.57
CA LYS A 47 33.34 -6.83 -30.25
C LYS A 47 32.77 -7.62 -29.06
N ARG A 48 33.07 -8.92 -28.94
CA ARG A 48 32.65 -9.74 -27.79
C ARG A 48 33.33 -9.26 -26.50
N TYR A 49 34.63 -9.03 -26.56
CA TYR A 49 35.41 -8.54 -25.43
C TYR A 49 34.96 -7.16 -24.96
N GLU A 50 34.68 -6.24 -25.88
CA GLU A 50 34.13 -4.91 -25.56
C GLU A 50 32.78 -5.00 -24.86
N LYS A 51 31.88 -5.86 -25.36
CA LYS A 51 30.57 -6.10 -24.74
C LYS A 51 30.71 -6.66 -23.33
N GLU A 52 31.60 -7.63 -23.11
CA GLU A 52 31.86 -8.21 -21.80
C GLU A 52 32.45 -7.16 -20.83
N GLN A 53 33.38 -6.33 -21.31
CA GLN A 53 33.96 -5.25 -20.51
C GLN A 53 32.96 -4.14 -20.18
N GLU A 54 32.05 -3.84 -21.10
CA GLU A 54 30.94 -2.93 -20.83
C GLU A 54 30.00 -3.51 -19.77
N GLU A 55 29.64 -4.79 -19.88
CA GLU A 55 28.82 -5.48 -18.89
C GLU A 55 29.48 -5.50 -17.51
N GLN A 56 30.78 -5.82 -17.43
CA GLN A 56 31.53 -5.77 -16.17
C GLN A 56 31.55 -4.36 -15.57
N ARG A 57 31.76 -3.32 -16.39
CA ARG A 57 31.70 -1.92 -15.95
C ARG A 57 30.30 -1.53 -15.46
N ARG A 58 29.24 -2.01 -16.10
CA ARG A 58 27.85 -1.80 -15.62
C ARG A 58 27.64 -2.46 -14.26
N TRP A 59 28.09 -3.69 -14.08
CA TRP A 59 28.02 -4.39 -12.78
C TRP A 59 28.78 -3.67 -11.68
N GLN A 60 29.99 -3.18 -11.99
CA GLN A 60 30.76 -2.35 -11.06
C GLN A 60 29.99 -1.07 -10.71
N TYR A 61 29.42 -0.39 -11.71
CA TYR A 61 28.62 0.81 -11.49
C TYR A 61 27.39 0.53 -10.61
N TYR A 62 26.68 -0.58 -10.82
CA TYR A 62 25.55 -0.99 -9.97
C TYR A 62 25.98 -1.28 -8.52
N GLY A 63 27.20 -1.77 -8.32
CA GLY A 63 27.77 -1.99 -6.99
C GLY A 63 28.24 -0.72 -6.28
N SER A 64 28.41 0.39 -7.00
CA SER A 64 29.04 1.61 -6.49
C SER A 64 28.28 2.89 -6.84
N ILE A 65 26.94 2.87 -6.79
CA ILE A 65 26.13 4.02 -7.18
C ILE A 65 26.30 5.15 -6.15
N PRO A 66 26.74 6.36 -6.55
CA PRO A 66 26.81 7.49 -5.63
C PRO A 66 25.43 7.89 -5.11
N GLN A 67 25.34 8.27 -3.83
CA GLN A 67 24.08 8.66 -3.20
C GLN A 67 23.37 9.80 -3.95
N LYS A 68 24.13 10.72 -4.58
CA LYS A 68 23.57 11.78 -5.42
C LYS A 68 22.75 11.23 -6.58
N HIS A 69 23.26 10.22 -7.29
CA HIS A 69 22.55 9.60 -8.42
C HIS A 69 21.35 8.80 -7.93
N TRP A 70 21.51 8.10 -6.81
CA TRP A 70 20.39 7.38 -6.19
C TRP A 70 19.22 8.30 -5.83
N ARG A 71 19.50 9.46 -5.22
CA ARG A 71 18.48 10.48 -4.91
C ARG A 71 17.74 10.99 -6.15
N GLN A 72 18.48 11.20 -7.24
CA GLN A 72 17.89 11.63 -8.51
C GLN A 72 17.00 10.53 -9.10
N MET A 73 17.43 9.27 -9.05
CA MET A 73 16.65 8.13 -9.53
C MET A 73 15.41 7.86 -8.65
N SER A 74 15.54 7.98 -7.34
CA SER A 74 14.46 7.67 -6.40
C SER A 74 13.42 8.79 -6.29
N GLY A 75 13.75 10.03 -6.69
CA GLY A 75 12.89 11.19 -6.53
C GLY A 75 12.61 11.58 -5.07
N ARG A 76 13.42 11.08 -4.11
CA ARG A 76 13.22 11.32 -2.67
C ARG A 76 14.29 12.23 -2.07
N GLN A 77 13.92 12.94 -1.01
CA GLN A 77 14.85 13.75 -0.23
C GLN A 77 15.79 12.87 0.60
N THR A 78 17.03 13.34 0.86
CA THR A 78 18.04 12.60 1.65
C THR A 78 17.52 12.15 3.00
N LYS A 79 16.81 13.04 3.73
CA LYS A 79 16.30 12.75 5.06
C LYS A 79 15.32 11.57 5.05
N VAL A 80 14.40 11.57 4.08
CA VAL A 80 13.43 10.48 3.90
C VAL A 80 14.14 9.16 3.59
N LEU A 81 15.17 9.19 2.75
CA LEU A 81 15.96 7.98 2.46
C LEU A 81 16.71 7.47 3.70
N HIS A 82 17.27 8.35 4.52
CA HIS A 82 17.92 7.94 5.76
C HIS A 82 16.95 7.31 6.74
N GLU A 83 15.79 7.94 6.94
CA GLU A 83 14.74 7.43 7.81
C GLU A 83 14.19 6.08 7.32
N GLN A 84 13.97 5.92 6.01
CA GLN A 84 13.50 4.66 5.44
C GLN A 84 14.54 3.55 5.51
N ALA A 85 15.81 3.87 5.30
CA ALA A 85 16.89 2.90 5.44
C ALA A 85 16.97 2.38 6.88
N GLU A 86 16.84 3.26 7.87
CA GLU A 86 16.83 2.89 9.28
C GLU A 86 15.58 2.09 9.66
N ARG A 87 14.40 2.54 9.23
CA ARG A 87 13.11 1.93 9.55
C ARG A 87 12.93 0.53 8.94
N TYR A 88 13.39 0.34 7.70
CA TYR A 88 13.18 -0.90 6.96
C TYR A 88 14.44 -1.76 6.83
N GLY A 89 15.58 -1.29 7.35
CA GLY A 89 16.85 -2.00 7.27
C GLY A 89 17.41 -2.13 5.86
N ILE A 90 17.04 -1.24 4.93
CA ILE A 90 17.46 -1.32 3.53
C ILE A 90 18.73 -0.47 3.31
N PRO A 91 19.81 -1.03 2.72
CA PRO A 91 21.14 -0.39 2.70
C PRO A 91 21.29 0.68 1.60
N PHE A 92 20.44 1.72 1.60
CA PHE A 92 20.53 2.85 0.65
C PHE A 92 20.82 4.23 1.29
N ALA A 93 21.15 4.28 2.58
CA ALA A 93 21.51 5.54 3.26
C ALA A 93 23.00 5.93 3.12
N GLY A 94 23.85 5.01 2.67
CA GLY A 94 25.29 5.22 2.55
C GLY A 94 25.68 6.24 1.48
N ARG A 95 26.94 6.71 1.53
CA ARG A 95 27.53 7.60 0.51
C ARG A 95 27.59 6.93 -0.87
N THR A 96 27.82 5.63 -0.87
CA THR A 96 27.83 4.75 -2.04
C THR A 96 26.89 3.60 -1.76
N ILE A 97 26.04 3.27 -2.72
CA ILE A 97 24.95 2.31 -2.59
C ILE A 97 25.20 1.17 -3.56
N ASN A 98 25.14 -0.06 -3.05
CA ASN A 98 25.19 -1.26 -3.85
C ASN A 98 23.76 -1.69 -4.18
N LEU A 99 23.39 -1.61 -5.46
CA LEU A 99 22.05 -1.94 -5.93
C LEU A 99 21.68 -3.40 -5.63
N ASN A 100 22.64 -4.33 -5.70
CA ASN A 100 22.37 -5.75 -5.45
C ASN A 100 21.94 -6.00 -4.00
N ASP A 101 22.59 -5.31 -3.06
CA ASP A 101 22.28 -5.44 -1.63
C ASP A 101 20.91 -4.81 -1.33
N VAL A 102 20.60 -3.67 -1.96
CA VAL A 102 19.28 -3.03 -1.85
C VAL A 102 18.18 -3.93 -2.41
N VAL A 103 18.37 -4.50 -3.60
CA VAL A 103 17.38 -5.39 -4.23
C VAL A 103 17.17 -6.64 -3.40
N ARG A 104 18.24 -7.26 -2.89
CA ARG A 104 18.14 -8.40 -1.97
C ARG A 104 17.35 -8.03 -0.72
N ALA A 105 17.73 -6.95 -0.04
CA ALA A 105 17.04 -6.48 1.17
C ALA A 105 15.56 -6.17 0.91
N LEU A 106 15.23 -5.62 -0.26
CA LEU A 106 13.85 -5.37 -0.66
C LEU A 106 13.07 -6.68 -0.86
N HIS A 107 13.66 -7.68 -1.52
CA HIS A 107 13.01 -8.99 -1.68
C HIS A 107 12.83 -9.70 -0.35
N ASP A 108 13.83 -9.64 0.54
CA ASP A 108 13.74 -10.20 1.88
C ASP A 108 12.65 -9.48 2.70
N PHE A 109 12.56 -8.15 2.59
CA PHE A 109 11.51 -7.35 3.21
C PHE A 109 10.12 -7.74 2.69
N LEU A 110 9.94 -7.85 1.37
CA LEU A 110 8.67 -8.24 0.76
C LEU A 110 8.28 -9.66 1.16
N ALA A 111 9.23 -10.61 1.17
CA ALA A 111 8.97 -11.98 1.61
C ALA A 111 8.56 -12.05 3.08
N ALA A 112 9.23 -11.30 3.95
CA ALA A 112 8.90 -11.23 5.38
C ALA A 112 7.52 -10.58 5.65
N ASN A 113 7.11 -9.63 4.80
CA ASN A 113 5.86 -8.89 4.97
C ASN A 113 4.74 -9.34 4.01
N ALA A 114 4.95 -10.42 3.25
CA ALA A 114 4.04 -10.86 2.19
C ALA A 114 2.60 -11.08 2.70
N ARG A 115 2.44 -11.62 3.92
CA ARG A 115 1.11 -11.83 4.53
C ARG A 115 0.40 -10.51 4.81
N ARG A 116 1.09 -9.57 5.47
CA ARG A 116 0.54 -8.24 5.81
C ARG A 116 0.23 -7.39 4.58
N LEU A 117 1.06 -7.51 3.54
CA LEU A 117 0.86 -6.80 2.28
C LEU A 117 -0.30 -7.42 1.47
N GLY A 118 -0.47 -8.74 1.53
CA GLY A 118 -1.58 -9.45 0.88
C GLY A 118 -2.92 -9.32 1.61
N GLU A 119 -2.91 -9.05 2.92
CA GLU A 119 -4.13 -8.87 3.72
C GLU A 119 -4.99 -7.69 3.22
N ASN A 120 -4.37 -6.62 2.69
CA ASN A 120 -5.10 -5.47 2.14
C ASN A 120 -5.74 -5.70 0.76
N ASP A 121 -5.23 -6.64 -0.04
CA ASP A 121 -5.89 -7.07 -1.29
C ASP A 121 -6.89 -8.22 -1.06
N SER A 122 -6.86 -8.84 0.14
CA SER A 122 -7.69 -10.00 0.48
C SER A 122 -9.09 -9.66 1.01
N GLU A 123 -9.40 -8.39 1.30
CA GLU A 123 -10.78 -8.03 1.68
C GLU A 123 -11.79 -8.26 0.54
N ASP A 124 -11.36 -8.06 -0.71
CA ASP A 124 -12.17 -8.37 -1.89
C ASP A 124 -12.05 -9.85 -2.30
N ASP A 125 -10.87 -10.48 -2.23
CA ASP A 125 -10.69 -11.87 -2.68
C ASP A 125 -11.31 -12.91 -1.71
N LEU A 126 -11.36 -12.64 -0.40
CA LEU A 126 -12.06 -13.49 0.57
C LEU A 126 -13.58 -13.50 0.36
N LEU A 127 -14.16 -12.39 -0.13
CA LEU A 127 -15.58 -12.31 -0.45
C LEU A 127 -15.94 -13.21 -1.63
N TYR A 128 -15.08 -13.33 -2.64
CA TYR A 128 -15.29 -14.18 -3.82
C TYR A 128 -14.76 -15.62 -3.66
N SER A 129 -14.02 -15.91 -2.59
CA SER A 129 -13.57 -17.28 -2.31
C SER A 129 -14.75 -18.25 -2.05
N SER A 130 -14.75 -19.37 -2.77
CA SER A 130 -15.77 -20.45 -2.67
C SER A 130 -15.66 -21.28 -1.38
N SER A 131 -14.69 -21.01 -0.51
CA SER A 131 -14.52 -21.73 0.75
C SER A 131 -15.53 -21.24 1.80
N GLY A 132 -16.66 -21.93 1.92
CA GLY A 132 -17.72 -21.68 2.90
C GLY A 132 -17.32 -22.07 4.33
N SER A 133 -16.50 -21.25 4.98
CA SER A 133 -16.30 -21.36 6.44
C SER A 133 -17.49 -20.72 7.17
N PRO A 134 -18.05 -21.33 8.24
CA PRO A 134 -19.15 -20.75 9.02
C PRO A 134 -18.83 -19.35 9.60
N ALA A 135 -17.56 -19.02 9.80
CA ALA A 135 -17.14 -17.69 10.23
C ALA A 135 -17.25 -16.65 9.10
N LEU A 136 -17.03 -17.06 7.84
CA LEU A 136 -17.18 -16.20 6.67
C LEU A 136 -18.65 -15.92 6.33
N GLU A 137 -19.54 -16.89 6.59
CA GLU A 137 -20.99 -16.70 6.41
C GLU A 137 -21.54 -15.64 7.36
N ARG A 138 -21.20 -15.71 8.66
CA ARG A 138 -21.58 -14.67 9.63
C ARG A 138 -21.04 -13.29 9.24
N TYR A 139 -19.80 -13.23 8.76
CA TYR A 139 -19.21 -11.97 8.30
C TYR A 139 -19.94 -11.40 7.06
N ARG A 140 -20.33 -12.26 6.11
CA ARG A 140 -21.13 -11.87 4.94
C ARG A 140 -22.52 -11.37 5.34
N GLU A 141 -23.16 -12.02 6.31
CA GLU A 141 -24.46 -11.59 6.85
C GLU A 141 -24.38 -10.23 7.54
N GLU A 142 -23.38 -10.01 8.40
CA GLU A 142 -23.20 -8.70 9.07
C GLU A 142 -22.89 -7.58 8.06
N ARG A 143 -22.06 -7.86 7.05
CA ARG A 143 -21.77 -6.88 5.98
C ARG A 143 -22.99 -6.58 5.11
N ALA A 144 -23.83 -7.60 4.85
CA ALA A 144 -25.10 -7.40 4.13
C ALA A 144 -26.08 -6.55 4.93
N LYS A 145 -26.11 -6.68 6.27
CA LYS A 145 -26.91 -5.82 7.14
C LYS A 145 -26.42 -4.37 7.09
N LEU A 146 -25.10 -4.14 7.15
CA LEU A 146 -24.53 -2.79 7.02
C LEU A 146 -24.85 -2.16 5.66
N ALA A 147 -24.66 -2.90 4.56
CA ALA A 147 -24.99 -2.43 3.22
C ALA A 147 -26.50 -2.12 3.06
N LYS A 148 -27.36 -2.85 3.78
CA LYS A 148 -28.80 -2.56 3.82
C LYS A 148 -29.09 -1.26 4.58
N LEU A 149 -28.43 -0.98 5.69
CA LEU A 149 -28.58 0.27 6.43
C LEU A 149 -28.11 1.47 5.59
N ASP A 150 -26.96 1.36 4.93
CA ASP A 150 -26.44 2.40 4.03
C ASP A 150 -27.39 2.68 2.86
N ARG A 151 -28.01 1.63 2.32
CA ARG A 151 -29.03 1.79 1.27
C ARG A 151 -30.26 2.53 1.80
N LEU A 152 -30.77 2.15 2.96
CA LEU A 152 -31.95 2.76 3.57
C LEU A 152 -31.70 4.23 3.99
N GLU A 153 -30.47 4.57 4.37
CA GLU A 153 -30.03 5.95 4.59
C GLU A 153 -30.07 6.76 3.28
N ARG A 154 -29.51 6.22 2.18
CA ARG A 154 -29.53 6.88 0.86
C ARG A 154 -30.94 7.00 0.26
N GLU A 155 -31.81 6.06 0.57
CA GLU A 155 -33.23 6.10 0.22
C GLU A 155 -34.05 7.01 1.16
N SER A 156 -33.39 7.74 2.07
CA SER A 156 -33.98 8.67 3.04
C SER A 156 -35.07 8.04 3.91
N THR A 157 -35.01 6.72 4.10
CA THR A 157 -35.96 5.97 4.93
C THR A 157 -35.51 5.93 6.39
N LEU A 158 -34.21 6.14 6.64
CA LEU A 158 -33.63 6.26 7.98
C LEU A 158 -33.09 7.67 8.19
N VAL A 159 -33.31 8.23 9.39
CA VAL A 159 -32.76 9.52 9.78
C VAL A 159 -31.66 9.29 10.82
N PRO A 160 -30.47 9.91 10.66
CA PRO A 160 -29.40 9.81 11.64
C PRO A 160 -29.84 10.30 13.02
N ARG A 161 -29.56 9.50 14.05
CA ARG A 161 -29.96 9.83 15.44
C ARG A 161 -29.39 11.16 15.92
N ASP A 162 -28.16 11.48 15.52
CA ASP A 162 -27.49 12.71 15.94
C ASP A 162 -28.13 13.96 15.32
N GLU A 163 -28.65 13.86 14.10
CA GLU A 163 -29.39 14.94 13.45
C GLU A 163 -30.73 15.17 14.14
N ILE A 164 -31.49 14.11 14.44
CA ILE A 164 -32.73 14.20 15.23
C ILE A 164 -32.45 14.86 16.58
N ARG A 165 -31.42 14.39 17.29
CA ARG A 165 -31.05 14.94 18.60
C ARG A 165 -30.74 16.44 18.50
N THR A 166 -29.98 16.84 17.50
CA THR A 166 -29.62 18.25 17.29
C THR A 166 -30.85 19.10 16.99
N GLY A 167 -31.74 18.63 16.12
CA GLY A 167 -33.01 19.29 15.81
C GLY A 167 -33.91 19.44 17.05
N LEU A 168 -34.05 18.37 17.85
CA LEU A 168 -34.86 18.40 19.07
C LEU A 168 -34.31 19.38 20.12
N VAL A 169 -32.98 19.49 20.26
CA VAL A 169 -32.38 20.48 21.17
C VAL A 169 -32.71 21.92 20.73
N GLN A 170 -32.68 22.20 19.43
CA GLN A 170 -33.05 23.52 18.90
C GLN A 170 -34.52 23.83 19.16
N ILE A 171 -35.41 22.87 18.88
CA ILE A 171 -36.85 22.99 19.13
C ILE A 171 -37.12 23.23 20.62
N ALA A 172 -36.47 22.48 21.51
CA ALA A 172 -36.59 22.66 22.96
C ALA A 172 -36.16 24.07 23.41
N GLY A 173 -35.10 24.63 22.81
CA GLY A 173 -34.67 26.00 23.08
C GLY A 173 -35.71 27.05 22.68
N ILE A 174 -36.35 26.87 21.51
CA ILE A 174 -37.42 27.75 21.03
C ILE A 174 -38.63 27.68 21.97
N LEU A 175 -39.07 26.48 22.33
CA LEU A 175 -40.21 26.25 23.22
C LEU A 175 -39.96 26.84 24.61
N ARG A 176 -38.76 26.67 25.15
CA ARG A 176 -38.38 27.26 26.44
C ARG A 176 -38.47 28.78 26.40
N THR A 177 -37.92 29.41 25.36
CA THR A 177 -37.96 30.86 25.19
C THR A 177 -39.41 31.37 25.08
N ALA A 178 -40.27 30.63 24.37
CA ALA A 178 -41.69 30.95 24.28
C ALA A 178 -42.41 30.83 25.63
N GLY A 179 -42.09 29.80 26.43
CA GLY A 179 -42.62 29.61 27.78
C GLY A 179 -42.24 30.74 28.74
N GLU A 180 -40.97 31.16 28.72
CA GLU A 180 -40.48 32.31 29.50
C GLU A 180 -41.21 33.60 29.10
N ALA A 181 -41.42 33.83 27.80
CA ALA A 181 -42.18 34.98 27.30
C ALA A 181 -43.66 34.95 27.69
N LEU A 182 -44.30 33.78 27.68
CA LEU A 182 -45.69 33.63 28.14
C LEU A 182 -45.82 33.91 29.63
N GLN A 183 -44.91 33.37 30.44
CA GLN A 183 -44.88 33.59 31.88
C GLN A 183 -44.71 35.07 32.21
N GLN A 184 -43.82 35.78 31.50
CA GLN A 184 -43.56 37.20 31.73
C GLN A 184 -44.76 38.08 31.37
N ASN A 185 -45.45 37.79 30.27
CA ASN A 185 -46.51 38.66 29.74
C ASN A 185 -47.91 38.33 30.28
N TYR A 186 -48.16 37.07 30.63
CA TYR A 186 -49.50 36.56 30.99
C TYR A 186 -49.55 35.84 32.34
N GLY A 187 -48.42 35.76 33.06
CA GLY A 187 -48.34 35.13 34.37
C GLY A 187 -48.26 33.60 34.32
N ASN A 188 -48.29 32.97 35.50
CA ASN A 188 -47.98 31.55 35.65
C ASN A 188 -48.99 30.60 34.97
N GLY A 189 -50.26 31.00 34.92
CA GLY A 189 -51.30 30.16 34.31
C GLY A 189 -51.09 29.92 32.81
N ALA A 190 -50.50 30.89 32.09
CA ALA A 190 -50.19 30.71 30.67
C ALA A 190 -49.02 29.73 30.45
N SER A 191 -48.02 29.73 31.34
CA SER A 191 -46.92 28.77 31.27
C SER A 191 -47.34 27.35 31.68
N GLU A 192 -48.29 27.20 32.59
CA GLU A 192 -48.83 25.90 33.00
C GLU A 192 -49.52 25.20 31.82
N ILE A 193 -50.32 25.92 31.04
CA ILE A 193 -50.99 25.39 29.84
C ILE A 193 -49.96 24.89 28.80
N LEU A 194 -48.85 25.63 28.61
CA LEU A 194 -47.80 25.19 27.70
C LEU A 194 -47.12 23.91 28.19
N ASN A 195 -46.82 23.82 29.49
CA ASN A 195 -46.18 22.65 30.06
C ASN A 195 -47.08 21.41 29.96
N GLU A 196 -48.38 21.54 30.25
CA GLU A 196 -49.35 20.45 30.07
C GLU A 196 -49.40 19.96 28.61
N ALA A 197 -49.40 20.88 27.64
CA ALA A 197 -49.34 20.52 26.23
C ALA A 197 -48.01 19.84 25.81
N LEU A 198 -46.89 20.19 26.46
CA LEU A 198 -45.60 19.51 26.24
C LEU A 198 -45.58 18.11 26.83
N ASP A 199 -46.18 17.90 28.00
CA ASP A 199 -46.33 16.58 28.62
C ASP A 199 -47.23 15.67 27.76
N ASP A 200 -48.33 16.20 27.23
CA ASP A 200 -49.19 15.50 26.27
C ASP A 200 -48.44 15.13 24.98
N ALA A 201 -47.61 16.05 24.47
CA ALA A 201 -46.78 15.79 23.30
C ALA A 201 -45.73 14.71 23.56
N ASP A 202 -45.08 14.71 24.74
CA ASP A 202 -44.12 13.68 25.12
C ASP A 202 -44.79 12.30 25.21
N ALA A 203 -45.98 12.22 25.80
CA ALA A 203 -46.76 10.99 25.85
C ALA A 203 -47.12 10.47 24.44
N ALA A 204 -47.53 11.36 23.53
CA ALA A 204 -47.82 11.00 22.15
C ALA A 204 -46.57 10.52 21.38
N ILE A 205 -45.43 11.17 21.57
CA ILE A 205 -44.14 10.77 20.99
C ILE A 205 -43.69 9.41 21.54
N ALA A 206 -43.82 9.18 22.85
CA ALA A 206 -43.48 7.91 23.47
C ALA A 206 -44.31 6.75 22.90
N VAL A 207 -45.60 6.96 22.63
CA VAL A 207 -46.45 5.98 21.96
C VAL A 207 -45.99 5.73 20.53
N PHE A 208 -45.71 6.79 19.76
CA PHE A 208 -45.31 6.68 18.37
C PHE A 208 -43.93 6.01 18.18
N CYS A 209 -42.96 6.34 19.03
CA CYS A 209 -41.60 5.79 18.98
C CYS A 209 -41.47 4.43 19.70
N GLY A 210 -42.35 4.12 20.65
CA GLY A 210 -42.29 2.88 21.44
C GLY A 210 -42.96 1.65 20.79
N THR A 211 -43.63 1.80 19.64
CA THR A 211 -44.44 0.73 19.03
C THR A 211 -43.70 -0.33 18.21
N GLU A 212 -42.36 -0.31 18.08
CA GLU A 212 -41.62 -1.27 17.22
C GLU A 212 -40.56 -2.13 17.95
N GLU A 213 -40.84 -2.66 19.15
CA GLU A 213 -39.95 -3.63 19.82
C GLU A 213 -40.51 -5.07 19.94
N LYS A 214 -41.53 -5.44 19.16
CA LYS A 214 -41.99 -6.85 19.11
C LYS A 214 -42.29 -7.34 17.70
N GLN A 215 -41.24 -7.78 16.99
CA GLN A 215 -41.25 -8.95 16.11
C GLN A 215 -39.84 -9.45 15.82
#